data_AF-A0A101DGD0-F1
#
_entry.id   AF-A0A101DGD0-F1
#
_cell.length_a   1.000
_cell.length_b   1.000
_cell.length_c   1.000
_cell.angle_alpha   90.00
_cell.angle_beta   90.00
_cell.angle_gamma   90.00
#
_symmetry.space_group_name_H-M   'P 1'
#
loop_
_entity.id
_entity.type
_entity.pdbx_description
1 polymer ?
#
loop_
_entity_poly.entity_id
_entity_poly.type
_entity_poly.pdbx_seq_one_letter_code
_entity_poly.pdbx_strand_id
1 'polypeptide(L)'
;MTKEEILKAIKNNDTISNVNLTNIDLSHTDLTGGRFENVSFKGANLKRANIQKTGFKNCDFTGACLDEIELNRVILTNLIFKATSLKNVKFHMCVMNEINFYLANFSNAVLS
;
A
#
# COMPACT_ATOMS: atom_id res chain seq x y z
N MET A 1 12.17 5.86 9.72
CA MET A 1 11.24 5.10 10.57
C MET A 1 11.39 3.62 10.25
N THR A 2 11.51 2.76 11.25
CA THR A 2 11.68 1.29 11.08
C THR A 2 10.34 0.57 10.98
N LYS A 3 10.37 -0.72 10.62
CA LYS A 3 9.18 -1.58 10.63
C LYS A 3 8.55 -1.65 12.03
N GLU A 4 9.34 -1.72 13.09
CA GLU A 4 8.86 -1.77 14.47
C GLU A 4 8.14 -0.48 14.87
N GLU A 5 8.69 0.67 14.44
CA GLU A 5 8.07 1.98 14.68
C GLU A 5 6.73 2.12 13.95
N ILE A 6 6.63 1.58 12.72
CA ILE A 6 5.36 1.50 11.98
C ILE A 6 4.34 0.68 12.75
N LEU A 7 4.69 -0.52 13.16
CA LEU A 7 3.79 -1.41 13.89
C LEU A 7 3.34 -0.80 15.22
N LYS A 8 4.24 -0.10 15.91
CA LYS A 8 3.92 0.63 17.13
C LYS A 8 2.92 1.76 16.87
N ALA A 9 3.13 2.56 15.83
CA ALA A 9 2.20 3.62 15.45
C ALA A 9 0.80 3.07 15.11
N ILE A 10 0.73 1.96 14.35
CA ILE A 10 -0.54 1.28 14.04
C ILE A 10 -1.24 0.81 15.33
N LYS A 11 -0.50 0.19 16.24
CA LYS A 11 -1.03 -0.29 17.53
C LYS A 11 -1.58 0.85 18.39
N ASN A 12 -0.95 2.01 18.34
CA ASN A 12 -1.40 3.21 19.04
C ASN A 12 -2.54 3.95 18.33
N ASN A 13 -2.95 3.48 17.14
CA ASN A 13 -3.86 4.18 16.26
C ASN A 13 -3.36 5.58 15.88
N ASP A 14 -2.04 5.73 15.69
CA ASP A 14 -1.41 6.97 15.24
C ASP A 14 -1.43 7.09 13.71
N THR A 15 -1.49 8.31 13.19
CA THR A 15 -1.30 8.57 11.75
C THR A 15 0.20 8.62 11.46
N ILE A 16 0.64 7.86 10.47
CA ILE A 16 1.99 7.99 9.92
C ILE A 16 1.91 8.99 8.76
N SER A 17 2.44 10.20 8.98
CA SER A 17 2.32 11.29 8.01
C SER A 17 3.67 11.90 7.62
N ASN A 18 3.84 12.22 6.34
CA ASN A 18 5.01 12.95 5.80
C ASN A 18 6.36 12.23 6.03
N VAL A 19 6.36 10.91 5.91
CA VAL A 19 7.54 10.06 6.17
C VAL A 19 8.07 9.45 4.88
N ASN A 20 9.38 9.28 4.79
CA ASN A 20 10.02 8.52 3.71
C ASN A 20 10.31 7.08 4.16
N LEU A 21 9.67 6.13 3.50
CA LEU A 21 9.82 4.67 3.66
C LEU A 21 10.34 4.01 2.37
N THR A 22 11.13 4.74 1.58
CA THR A 22 11.73 4.21 0.35
C THR A 22 12.53 2.93 0.65
N ASN A 23 12.32 1.91 -0.18
CA ASN A 23 12.96 0.58 -0.10
C ASN A 23 12.72 -0.19 1.22
N ILE A 24 11.74 0.19 2.04
CA ILE A 24 11.42 -0.58 3.24
C ILE A 24 10.92 -1.98 2.87
N ASP A 25 11.29 -2.98 3.67
CA ASP A 25 10.70 -4.31 3.58
C ASP A 25 9.57 -4.47 4.62
N LEU A 26 8.34 -4.52 4.13
CA LEU A 26 7.11 -4.80 4.86
C LEU A 26 6.44 -6.07 4.33
N SER A 27 7.16 -6.93 3.60
CA SER A 27 6.62 -8.19 3.11
C SER A 27 6.11 -9.05 4.27
N HIS A 28 4.99 -9.74 4.04
CA HIS A 28 4.32 -10.59 5.03
C HIS A 28 3.95 -9.89 6.35
N THR A 29 3.94 -8.55 6.39
CA THR A 29 3.66 -7.79 7.61
C THR A 29 2.17 -7.55 7.76
N ASP A 30 1.67 -7.62 8.99
CA ASP A 30 0.32 -7.19 9.30
C ASP A 30 0.30 -5.68 9.56
N LEU A 31 -0.31 -4.95 8.64
CA LEU A 31 -0.51 -3.50 8.70
C LEU A 31 -1.98 -3.14 8.94
N THR A 32 -2.81 -4.11 9.35
CA THR A 32 -4.26 -3.94 9.50
C THR A 32 -4.60 -2.70 10.31
N GLY A 33 -5.45 -1.83 9.75
CA GLY A 33 -5.89 -0.59 10.39
C GLY A 33 -4.88 0.56 10.36
N GLY A 34 -3.73 0.40 9.69
CA GLY A 34 -2.75 1.47 9.55
C GLY A 34 -3.28 2.69 8.80
N ARG A 35 -2.76 3.87 9.12
CA ARG A 35 -3.17 5.15 8.51
C ARG A 35 -1.94 5.88 8.01
N PHE A 36 -1.78 5.94 6.69
CA PHE A 36 -0.61 6.50 6.02
C PHE A 36 -1.03 7.69 5.14
N GLU A 37 -0.42 8.85 5.39
CA GLU A 37 -0.72 10.08 4.65
C GLU A 37 0.56 10.77 4.16
N ASN A 38 0.65 11.11 2.87
CA ASN A 38 1.83 11.75 2.28
C ASN A 38 3.12 10.93 2.52
N VAL A 39 3.05 9.59 2.40
CA VAL A 39 4.18 8.69 2.66
C VAL A 39 4.79 8.21 1.34
N SER A 40 6.13 8.22 1.25
CA SER A 40 6.86 7.63 0.13
C SER A 40 7.20 6.17 0.41
N PHE A 41 6.63 5.25 -0.37
CA PHE A 41 6.91 3.82 -0.41
C PHE A 41 7.66 3.41 -1.68
N LYS A 42 8.42 4.32 -2.29
CA LYS A 42 9.17 4.04 -3.53
C LYS A 42 10.06 2.82 -3.36
N GLY A 43 9.97 1.86 -4.27
CA GLY A 43 10.74 0.61 -4.21
C GLY A 43 10.48 -0.27 -2.99
N ALA A 44 9.47 0.03 -2.16
CA ALA A 44 9.16 -0.77 -0.98
C ALA A 44 8.65 -2.17 -1.36
N ASN A 45 8.89 -3.14 -0.49
CA ASN A 45 8.35 -4.48 -0.62
C ASN A 45 7.17 -4.66 0.34
N LEU A 46 5.95 -4.75 -0.19
CA LEU A 46 4.73 -5.06 0.56
C LEU A 46 4.11 -6.39 0.11
N LYS A 47 4.90 -7.28 -0.52
CA LYS A 47 4.43 -8.57 -1.00
C LYS A 47 3.74 -9.34 0.12
N ARG A 48 2.51 -9.81 -0.14
CA ARG A 48 1.69 -10.57 0.82
C ARG A 48 1.49 -9.87 2.18
N ALA A 49 1.66 -8.54 2.25
CA ALA A 49 1.33 -7.80 3.46
C ALA A 49 -0.19 -7.83 3.69
N ASN A 50 -0.62 -7.93 4.94
CA ASN A 50 -2.02 -7.78 5.28
C ASN A 50 -2.32 -6.29 5.47
N ILE A 51 -3.03 -5.70 4.51
CA ILE A 51 -3.40 -4.28 4.51
C ILE A 51 -4.92 -4.08 4.65
N GLN A 52 -5.62 -5.06 5.23
CA GLN A 52 -7.06 -4.93 5.49
C GLN A 52 -7.33 -3.70 6.36
N LYS A 53 -8.40 -2.96 6.04
CA LYS A 53 -8.78 -1.72 6.74
C LYS A 53 -7.68 -0.64 6.83
N THR A 54 -6.64 -0.73 6.00
CA THR A 54 -5.55 0.26 5.96
C THR A 54 -5.95 1.43 5.08
N GLY A 55 -5.72 2.66 5.56
CA GLY A 55 -5.93 3.88 4.80
C GLY A 55 -4.62 4.39 4.19
N PHE A 56 -4.62 4.60 2.87
CA PHE A 56 -3.55 5.29 2.15
C PHE A 56 -4.11 6.54 1.48
N LYS A 57 -3.48 7.69 1.76
CA LYS A 57 -3.83 8.97 1.13
C LYS A 57 -2.55 9.68 0.68
N ASN A 58 -2.53 10.17 -0.55
CA ASN A 58 -1.39 10.92 -1.10
C ASN A 58 -0.05 10.16 -1.02
N CYS A 59 -0.07 8.83 -1.14
CA CYS A 59 1.13 8.00 -1.00
C CYS A 59 1.71 7.60 -2.37
N ASP A 60 3.03 7.43 -2.41
CA ASP A 60 3.77 7.09 -3.63
C ASP A 60 4.41 5.70 -3.52
N PHE A 61 3.91 4.74 -4.29
CA PHE A 61 4.38 3.36 -4.39
C PHE A 61 5.20 3.11 -5.66
N THR A 62 5.80 4.16 -6.26
CA THR A 62 6.55 4.01 -7.51
C THR A 62 7.62 2.93 -7.41
N GLY A 63 7.57 1.92 -8.28
CA GLY A 63 8.50 0.80 -8.30
C GLY A 63 8.37 -0.19 -7.13
N ALA A 64 7.36 -0.07 -6.28
CA ALA A 64 7.12 -0.98 -5.17
C ALA A 64 6.59 -2.35 -5.62
N CYS A 65 6.65 -3.34 -4.73
CA CYS A 65 6.04 -4.65 -4.91
C CYS A 65 4.83 -4.80 -3.99
N LEU A 66 3.65 -4.95 -4.57
CA LEU A 66 2.35 -5.15 -3.93
C LEU A 66 1.70 -6.46 -4.42
N ASP A 67 2.53 -7.45 -4.74
CA ASP A 67 2.06 -8.74 -5.26
C ASP A 67 1.30 -9.53 -4.18
N GLU A 68 0.27 -10.26 -4.62
CA GLU A 68 -0.48 -11.23 -3.83
C GLU A 68 -1.15 -10.64 -2.56
N ILE A 69 -1.54 -9.36 -2.63
CA ILE A 69 -2.37 -8.72 -1.59
C ILE A 69 -3.85 -8.75 -1.97
N GLU A 70 -4.70 -8.73 -0.94
CA GLU A 70 -6.15 -8.63 -1.07
C GLU A 70 -6.64 -7.35 -0.42
N LEU A 71 -7.48 -6.60 -1.14
CA LEU A 71 -8.09 -5.36 -0.73
C LEU A 71 -9.61 -5.50 -0.83
N ASN A 72 -10.30 -5.36 0.28
CA ASN A 72 -11.76 -5.50 0.34
C ASN A 72 -12.38 -4.22 0.89
N ARG A 73 -13.24 -3.57 0.10
CA ARG A 73 -13.97 -2.34 0.46
C ARG A 73 -13.06 -1.20 0.91
N VAL A 74 -11.91 -1.05 0.27
CA VAL A 74 -10.94 0.01 0.56
C VAL A 74 -11.15 1.18 -0.39
N ILE A 75 -11.06 2.40 0.16
CA ILE A 75 -11.01 3.64 -0.61
C ILE A 75 -9.53 4.02 -0.79
N LEU A 76 -9.10 4.11 -2.03
CA LEU A 76 -7.76 4.56 -2.41
C LEU A 76 -7.89 5.91 -3.10
N THR A 77 -7.21 6.93 -2.56
CA THR A 77 -7.31 8.31 -3.07
C THR A 77 -5.93 8.91 -3.26
N ASN A 78 -5.70 9.46 -4.45
CA ASN A 78 -4.48 10.18 -4.82
C ASN A 78 -3.21 9.34 -4.57
N LEU A 79 -3.16 8.15 -5.16
CA LEU A 79 -2.03 7.23 -5.02
C LEU A 79 -1.27 7.08 -6.34
N ILE A 80 0.05 6.91 -6.22
CA ILE A 80 0.92 6.66 -7.36
C ILE A 80 1.40 5.21 -7.29
N PHE A 81 0.99 4.39 -8.25
CA PHE A 81 1.46 3.01 -8.47
C PHE A 81 2.29 2.88 -9.75
N LYS A 82 3.08 3.91 -10.08
CA LYS A 82 3.89 3.91 -11.30
C LYS A 82 4.94 2.81 -11.26
N ALA A 83 5.03 1.99 -12.30
CA ALA A 83 5.98 0.86 -12.37
C ALA A 83 5.89 -0.11 -11.17
N THR A 84 4.77 -0.13 -10.45
CA THR A 84 4.53 -1.01 -9.30
C THR A 84 4.14 -2.40 -9.78
N SER A 85 4.62 -3.44 -9.10
CA SER A 85 4.12 -4.81 -9.28
C SER A 85 2.86 -5.02 -8.46
N LEU A 86 1.76 -5.38 -9.12
CA LEU A 86 0.43 -5.64 -8.56
C LEU A 86 -0.04 -7.03 -9.04
N LYS A 87 0.87 -8.01 -9.13
CA LYS A 87 0.53 -9.33 -9.67
C LYS A 87 -0.32 -10.10 -8.68
N ASN A 88 -1.33 -10.80 -9.19
CA ASN A 88 -2.27 -11.58 -8.38
C ASN A 88 -2.97 -10.75 -7.27
N VAL A 89 -2.98 -9.42 -7.39
CA VAL A 89 -3.70 -8.55 -6.45
C VAL A 89 -5.20 -8.76 -6.63
N LYS A 90 -5.96 -8.67 -5.54
CA LYS A 90 -7.42 -8.72 -5.59
C LYS A 90 -7.99 -7.41 -5.04
N PHE A 91 -8.70 -6.69 -5.89
CA PHE A 91 -9.52 -5.56 -5.49
C PHE A 91 -10.98 -6.01 -5.48
N HIS A 92 -11.59 -6.03 -4.31
CA HIS A 92 -13.00 -6.37 -4.14
C HIS A 92 -13.77 -5.18 -3.58
N MET A 93 -14.74 -4.66 -4.33
CA MET A 93 -15.57 -3.50 -3.96
C MET A 93 -14.72 -2.26 -3.59
N CYS A 94 -13.57 -2.09 -4.25
CA CYS A 94 -12.68 -0.95 -4.01
C CYS A 94 -13.11 0.27 -4.81
N VAL A 95 -12.93 1.45 -4.21
CA VAL A 95 -13.08 2.74 -4.89
C VAL A 95 -11.69 3.31 -5.12
N MET A 96 -11.39 3.69 -6.36
CA MET A 96 -10.10 4.21 -6.79
C MET A 96 -10.29 5.58 -7.39
N ASN A 97 -9.85 6.62 -6.67
CA ASN A 97 -9.94 8.02 -7.09
C ASN A 97 -8.54 8.59 -7.28
N GLU A 98 -8.29 9.26 -8.41
CA GLU A 98 -7.02 9.95 -8.68
C GLU A 98 -5.80 9.01 -8.58
N ILE A 99 -5.90 7.83 -9.17
CA ILE A 99 -4.84 6.82 -9.11
C ILE A 99 -4.01 6.84 -10.39
N ASN A 100 -2.68 6.84 -10.25
CA ASN A 100 -1.75 6.72 -11.36
C ASN A 100 -1.15 5.31 -11.43
N PHE A 101 -1.54 4.54 -12.45
CA PHE A 101 -1.04 3.19 -12.71
C PHE A 101 -0.03 3.09 -13.87
N TYR A 102 0.61 4.20 -14.27
CA TYR A 102 1.52 4.19 -15.42
C TYR A 102 2.62 3.13 -15.28
N LEU A 103 2.71 2.19 -16.24
CA LEU A 103 3.62 1.03 -16.22
C LEU A 103 3.43 0.03 -15.06
N ALA A 104 2.31 0.09 -14.34
CA ALA A 104 1.99 -0.90 -13.31
C ALA A 104 1.75 -2.28 -13.93
N ASN A 105 2.16 -3.34 -13.23
CA ASN A 105 1.97 -4.72 -13.67
C ASN A 105 0.80 -5.37 -12.94
N PHE A 106 -0.29 -5.62 -13.66
CA PHE A 106 -1.51 -6.27 -13.15
C PHE A 106 -1.66 -7.73 -13.57
N SER A 107 -0.57 -8.44 -13.84
CA SER A 107 -0.67 -9.85 -14.28
C SER A 107 -1.47 -10.67 -13.26
N ASN A 108 -2.54 -11.32 -13.72
CA ASN A 108 -3.49 -12.09 -12.90
C ASN A 108 -4.20 -11.30 -11.78
N ALA A 109 -4.23 -9.97 -11.87
CA ALA A 109 -5.02 -9.17 -10.94
C ALA A 109 -6.52 -9.47 -11.12
N VAL A 110 -7.26 -9.49 -10.02
CA VAL A 110 -8.71 -9.60 -10.02
C VAL A 110 -9.29 -8.26 -9.57
N LEU A 111 -10.18 -7.70 -10.37
CA LEU A 111 -10.95 -6.51 -10.06
C LEU A 111 -12.43 -6.90 -10.05
N SER A 112 -13.08 -6.84 -8.89
CA SER A 112 -14.46 -7.28 -8.66
C SER A 112 -15.24 -6.35 -7.75
#